data_AF-A0A498DL22-F1
#
_entry.id   AF-A0A498DL22-F1
#
_cell.length_a   1.000
_cell.length_b   1.000
_cell.length_c   1.000
_cell.angle_alpha   90.00
_cell.angle_beta   90.00
_cell.angle_gamma   90.00
#
_symmetry.space_group_name_H-M   'P 1'
#
loop_
_entity.id
_entity.type
_entity.pdbx_description
1 polymer ?
#
loop_
_entity_poly.entity_id
_entity_poly.type
_entity_poly.pdbx_seq_one_letter_code
_entity_poly.pdbx_strand_id
1 'polypeptide(L)'
;MNRSPRAPGPRTAARVLLPALLLTALTALTACSSDGDADGGGDGGGSRADGRPGEGTSAPPGPGPSESKRESKPEPEPSAEPSLPDPADGTDRQACADGTCEVRVKEGDVVPVPERYGFGAMTVTSVEAGTLVLSAVLYGTEFVNDSGCAMSITGPSADAPGSIALTCDAGTEGALNGMRLKVAGVADGAAVLRLRPAP
;
A
#
# COMPACT_ATOMS: atom_id res chain seq x y z
N MET A 1 33.46 -34.24 -21.01
CA MET A 1 32.29 -33.61 -21.66
C MET A 1 32.43 -32.11 -21.50
N ASN A 2 33.11 -31.45 -22.45
CA ASN A 2 33.45 -30.02 -22.39
C ASN A 2 32.28 -29.19 -22.94
N ARG A 3 31.69 -28.32 -22.12
CA ARG A 3 30.76 -27.29 -22.59
C ARG A 3 31.51 -25.98 -22.78
N SER A 4 31.59 -25.52 -24.03
CA SER A 4 32.15 -24.22 -24.41
C SER A 4 31.34 -23.06 -23.82
N PRO A 5 31.98 -21.95 -23.41
CA PRO A 5 31.27 -20.74 -23.00
C PRO A 5 30.70 -19.99 -24.23
N ARG A 6 29.42 -19.62 -24.17
CA ARG A 6 28.76 -18.73 -25.14
C ARG A 6 29.17 -17.29 -24.85
N ALA A 7 29.66 -16.59 -25.88
CA ALA A 7 29.96 -15.17 -25.81
C ALA A 7 28.68 -14.31 -25.73
N PRO A 8 28.70 -13.16 -25.01
CA PRO A 8 27.60 -12.20 -25.00
C PRO A 8 27.55 -11.39 -26.31
N GLY A 9 26.37 -11.32 -26.92
CA GLY A 9 26.11 -10.50 -28.11
C GLY A 9 26.04 -9.00 -27.80
N PRO A 10 26.32 -8.13 -28.79
CA PRO A 10 26.35 -6.68 -28.59
C PRO A 10 24.95 -6.11 -28.33
N ARG A 11 24.88 -5.22 -27.33
CA ARG A 11 23.70 -4.42 -26.99
C ARG A 11 23.45 -3.38 -28.08
N THR A 12 22.38 -3.55 -28.85
CA THR A 12 21.89 -2.54 -29.79
C THR A 12 21.23 -1.41 -29.01
N ALA A 13 21.94 -0.29 -28.85
CA ALA A 13 21.39 0.96 -28.32
C ALA A 13 20.50 1.61 -29.40
N ALA A 14 19.19 1.45 -29.29
CA ALA A 14 18.23 2.17 -30.13
C ALA A 14 18.04 3.59 -29.58
N ARG A 15 18.81 4.53 -30.12
CA ARG A 15 18.51 5.97 -30.02
C ARG A 15 17.32 6.28 -30.93
N VAL A 16 16.14 6.44 -30.37
CA VAL A 16 14.99 6.98 -31.12
C VAL A 16 15.02 8.50 -31.00
N LEU A 17 15.33 9.14 -32.13
CA LEU A 17 15.27 10.58 -32.34
C LEU A 17 13.81 11.04 -32.37
N LEU A 18 13.51 12.07 -31.57
CA LEU A 18 12.32 12.92 -31.71
C LEU A 18 12.21 13.50 -33.13
N PRO A 19 10.99 13.66 -33.65
CA PRO A 19 10.63 14.83 -34.42
C PRO A 19 9.72 15.74 -33.57
N ALA A 20 10.24 16.93 -33.28
CA ALA A 20 9.43 18.07 -32.88
C ALA A 20 8.59 18.50 -34.09
N LEU A 21 7.26 18.49 -33.95
CA LEU A 21 6.34 19.05 -34.93
C LEU A 21 5.49 20.13 -34.23
N LEU A 22 5.79 21.36 -34.64
CA LEU A 22 5.20 22.63 -34.21
C LEU A 22 3.85 22.88 -34.92
N LEU A 23 2.89 23.45 -34.16
CA LEU A 23 1.78 24.36 -34.58
C LEU A 23 0.71 23.77 -35.54
N THR A 24 -0.61 24.02 -35.43
CA THR A 24 -1.42 25.11 -34.88
C THR A 24 -2.91 24.70 -35.00
N ALA A 25 -3.79 25.26 -34.16
CA ALA A 25 -5.13 25.82 -34.48
C ALA A 25 -6.27 25.39 -33.53
N LEU A 26 -6.86 26.42 -32.90
CA LEU A 26 -8.15 26.42 -32.20
C LEU A 26 -9.29 25.87 -33.08
N THR A 27 -10.25 25.14 -32.49
CA THR A 27 -11.69 25.32 -32.75
C THR A 27 -12.59 24.56 -31.75
N ALA A 28 -13.53 25.32 -31.19
CA ALA A 28 -14.84 24.96 -30.62
C ALA A 28 -14.96 24.10 -29.35
N LEU A 29 -15.52 24.72 -28.31
CA LEU A 29 -16.24 24.04 -27.22
C LEU A 29 -17.51 23.39 -27.78
N THR A 30 -17.69 22.09 -27.55
CA THR A 30 -19.02 21.46 -27.49
C THR A 30 -19.14 20.74 -26.16
N ALA A 31 -19.80 21.42 -25.22
CA ALA A 31 -20.40 20.80 -24.05
C ALA A 31 -21.41 19.74 -24.52
N CYS A 32 -21.30 18.52 -24.00
CA CYS A 32 -22.40 17.58 -24.02
C CYS A 32 -22.77 17.30 -22.56
N SER A 33 -23.71 18.11 -22.07
CA SER A 33 -24.59 17.74 -20.97
C SER A 33 -25.34 16.48 -21.37
N SER A 34 -25.43 15.52 -20.46
CA SER A 34 -26.48 14.51 -20.50
C SER A 34 -27.20 14.57 -19.18
N ASP A 35 -28.17 15.46 -19.15
CA ASP A 35 -29.26 15.50 -18.18
C ASP A 35 -30.12 14.24 -18.37
N GLY A 36 -30.36 13.53 -17.27
CA GLY A 36 -31.24 12.38 -17.17
C GLY A 36 -31.90 12.40 -15.80
N ASP A 37 -33.00 13.14 -15.71
CA ASP A 37 -33.84 13.34 -14.53
C ASP A 37 -34.67 12.10 -14.14
N ALA A 38 -34.92 12.01 -12.82
CA ALA A 38 -36.08 11.41 -12.14
C ALA A 38 -36.19 9.86 -12.11
N ASP A 39 -36.62 9.16 -11.06
CA ASP A 39 -37.28 9.47 -9.79
C ASP A 39 -37.01 8.26 -8.85
N GLY A 40 -36.89 8.50 -7.54
CA GLY A 40 -36.72 7.41 -6.57
C GLY A 40 -36.73 7.88 -5.13
N GLY A 41 -37.85 8.48 -4.71
CA GLY A 41 -38.09 8.96 -3.35
C GLY A 41 -38.01 7.85 -2.29
N GLY A 42 -37.48 8.23 -1.13
CA GLY A 42 -37.38 7.40 0.06
C GLY A 42 -37.22 8.28 1.30
N ASP A 43 -38.30 9.00 1.65
CA ASP A 43 -38.45 9.69 2.92
C ASP A 43 -38.56 8.69 4.09
N GLY A 44 -37.73 8.91 5.11
CA GLY A 44 -37.90 8.38 6.46
C GLY A 44 -36.80 8.98 7.34
N GLY A 45 -37.05 9.78 8.36
CA GLY A 45 -38.24 9.95 9.17
C GLY A 45 -37.84 9.78 10.64
N GLY A 46 -37.68 10.88 11.38
CA GLY A 46 -37.48 10.92 12.84
C GLY A 46 -36.02 10.67 13.28
N SER A 47 -35.47 11.31 14.33
CA SER A 47 -36.12 11.86 15.51
C SER A 47 -35.24 12.95 16.18
N ARG A 48 -35.93 13.94 16.72
CA ARG A 48 -35.43 14.96 17.66
C ARG A 48 -35.27 14.37 19.06
N ALA A 49 -34.23 14.79 19.78
CA ALA A 49 -34.18 14.94 21.24
C ALA A 49 -33.01 15.92 21.54
N ASP A 50 -33.28 17.16 21.91
CA ASP A 50 -33.56 17.66 23.28
C ASP A 50 -32.32 17.79 24.17
N GLY A 51 -31.82 19.03 24.21
CA GLY A 51 -31.52 19.82 25.40
C GLY A 51 -30.76 19.20 26.58
N ARG A 52 -29.61 19.81 26.90
CA ARG A 52 -29.27 20.12 28.31
C ARG A 52 -28.25 21.26 28.44
N PRO A 53 -28.64 22.43 28.97
CA PRO A 53 -27.72 23.40 29.55
C PRO A 53 -27.44 23.01 31.01
N GLY A 54 -26.17 22.89 31.37
CA GLY A 54 -25.74 22.72 32.75
C GLY A 54 -25.11 24.01 33.26
N GLU A 55 -25.91 24.82 33.96
CA GLU A 55 -25.48 25.94 34.79
C GLU A 55 -24.62 25.49 35.98
N GLY A 56 -23.84 26.42 36.50
CA GLY A 56 -22.71 26.17 37.38
C GLY A 56 -23.04 25.94 38.86
N THR A 57 -21.97 25.69 39.61
CA THR A 57 -21.93 25.90 41.06
C THR A 57 -20.48 26.14 41.47
N SER A 58 -20.21 27.40 41.82
CA SER A 58 -19.05 27.83 42.57
C SER A 58 -19.21 27.43 44.03
N ALA A 59 -18.16 26.88 44.63
CA ALA A 59 -18.06 26.63 46.07
C ALA A 59 -16.62 26.94 46.57
N PRO A 60 -16.45 27.24 47.87
CA PRO A 60 -15.49 28.21 48.41
C PRO A 60 -14.07 27.67 48.69
N PRO A 61 -13.08 28.55 48.96
CA PRO A 61 -11.74 28.15 49.40
C PRO A 61 -11.70 27.86 50.92
N GLY A 62 -11.11 26.73 51.29
CA GLY A 62 -10.82 26.33 52.68
C GLY A 62 -9.36 25.87 52.84
N PRO A 63 -8.73 26.06 54.01
CA PRO A 63 -7.28 26.07 54.17
C PRO A 63 -6.68 24.73 54.62
N GLY A 64 -5.37 24.55 54.35
CA GLY A 64 -4.47 23.88 55.30
C GLY A 64 -3.68 22.68 54.78
N PRO A 65 -2.36 22.61 55.03
CA PRO A 65 -1.43 21.67 54.39
C PRO A 65 -1.34 20.34 55.14
N SER A 66 -1.11 19.25 54.40
CA SER A 66 -0.57 18.01 54.95
C SER A 66 0.51 17.48 54.02
N GLU A 67 1.75 17.68 54.44
CA GLU A 67 2.95 17.03 53.89
C GLU A 67 2.83 15.52 54.10
N SER A 68 2.14 14.84 53.19
CA SER A 68 2.32 13.40 52.98
C SER A 68 3.49 13.20 52.04
N LYS A 69 4.61 12.72 52.58
CA LYS A 69 5.69 12.08 51.81
C LYS A 69 5.06 11.02 50.89
N ARG A 70 4.86 11.38 49.61
CA ARG A 70 4.54 10.41 48.57
C ARG A 70 5.81 9.65 48.27
N GLU A 71 5.83 8.39 48.69
CA GLU A 71 6.69 7.37 48.11
C GLU A 71 6.49 7.40 46.60
N SER A 72 7.56 7.72 45.88
CA SER A 72 7.57 7.76 44.41
C SER A 72 7.23 6.37 43.89
N LYS A 73 5.97 6.19 43.48
CA LYS A 73 5.56 5.06 42.65
C LYS A 73 6.47 5.08 41.41
N PRO A 74 7.20 4.00 41.09
CA PRO A 74 8.03 3.97 39.90
C PRO A 74 7.18 4.33 38.68
N GLU A 75 7.64 5.32 37.94
CA GLU A 75 7.05 5.73 36.66
C GLU A 75 7.08 4.50 35.74
N PRO A 76 5.95 4.09 35.15
CA PRO A 76 5.94 2.95 34.25
C PRO A 76 6.92 3.26 33.11
N GLU A 77 7.89 2.37 32.90
CA GLU A 77 8.77 2.44 31.74
C GLU A 77 7.92 2.56 30.46
N PRO A 78 8.27 3.46 29.53
CA PRO A 78 7.55 3.57 28.27
C PRO A 78 7.54 2.20 27.60
N SER A 79 6.33 1.66 27.41
CA SER A 79 6.11 0.41 26.69
C SER A 79 6.76 0.56 25.32
N ALA A 80 7.81 -0.22 25.06
CA ALA A 80 8.54 -0.15 23.81
C ALA A 80 7.56 -0.26 22.64
N GLU A 81 7.49 0.78 21.83
CA GLU A 81 6.71 0.75 20.60
C GLU A 81 7.23 -0.39 19.72
N PRO A 82 6.34 -1.16 19.06
CA PRO A 82 6.75 -2.26 18.22
C PRO A 82 7.64 -1.73 17.09
N SER A 83 8.93 -2.02 17.17
CA SER A 83 9.89 -1.65 16.13
C SER A 83 9.81 -2.60 14.94
N LEU A 84 9.79 -2.05 13.73
CA LEU A 84 9.92 -2.84 12.50
C LEU A 84 11.25 -3.63 12.49
N PRO A 85 11.26 -4.86 11.93
CA PRO A 85 12.52 -5.57 11.70
C PRO A 85 13.42 -4.78 10.74
N ASP A 86 14.72 -5.04 10.80
CA ASP A 86 15.68 -4.47 9.86
C ASP A 86 15.73 -5.30 8.56
N PRO A 87 15.36 -4.72 7.41
CA PRO A 87 15.39 -5.42 6.13
C PRO A 87 16.83 -5.67 5.65
N ALA A 88 17.06 -6.83 5.03
CA ALA A 88 18.39 -7.19 4.53
C ALA A 88 18.93 -6.21 3.46
N ASP A 89 18.04 -5.67 2.62
CA ASP A 89 18.36 -4.76 1.51
C ASP A 89 18.00 -3.30 1.82
N GLY A 90 17.70 -2.96 3.09
CA GLY A 90 17.39 -1.59 3.47
C GLY A 90 16.15 -1.04 2.75
N THR A 91 16.32 0.07 2.04
CA THR A 91 15.28 0.70 1.20
C THR A 91 15.55 0.52 -0.31
N ASP A 92 16.52 -0.33 -0.68
CA ASP A 92 16.88 -0.57 -2.07
C ASP A 92 15.89 -1.52 -2.75
N ARG A 93 14.77 -0.97 -3.21
CA ARG A 93 13.74 -1.71 -3.95
C ARG A 93 14.27 -2.38 -5.21
N GLN A 94 15.37 -1.89 -5.80
CA GLN A 94 15.92 -2.50 -7.01
C GLN A 94 16.55 -3.87 -6.73
N ALA A 95 16.90 -4.18 -5.47
CA ALA A 95 17.29 -5.52 -5.04
C ALA A 95 16.21 -6.58 -5.34
N CYS A 96 14.95 -6.18 -5.46
CA CYS A 96 13.82 -7.08 -5.74
C CYS A 96 13.68 -7.50 -7.20
N ALA A 97 14.46 -6.92 -8.13
CA ALA A 97 14.32 -7.16 -9.56
C ALA A 97 14.54 -8.62 -9.99
N ASP A 98 15.22 -9.43 -9.17
CA ASP A 98 15.40 -10.87 -9.40
C ASP A 98 14.36 -11.75 -8.67
N GLY A 99 13.48 -11.14 -7.87
CA GLY A 99 12.47 -11.81 -7.05
C GLY A 99 12.97 -12.30 -5.69
N THR A 100 14.15 -11.83 -5.24
CA THR A 100 14.83 -12.26 -4.02
C THR A 100 15.35 -11.04 -3.25
N CYS A 101 14.51 -10.45 -2.39
CA CYS A 101 14.89 -9.29 -1.60
C CYS A 101 14.18 -9.25 -0.24
N GLU A 102 14.61 -8.34 0.62
CA GLU A 102 13.90 -7.89 1.80
C GLU A 102 14.11 -6.40 1.98
N VAL A 103 13.05 -5.61 1.82
CA VAL A 103 13.11 -4.15 1.74
C VAL A 103 12.07 -3.49 2.63
N ARG A 104 12.38 -2.31 3.14
CA ARG A 104 11.41 -1.41 3.79
C ARG A 104 10.73 -0.56 2.73
N VAL A 105 9.40 -0.52 2.77
CA VAL A 105 8.56 0.18 1.80
C VAL A 105 7.55 1.10 2.50
N LYS A 106 7.10 2.12 1.78
CA LYS A 106 6.07 3.09 2.16
C LYS A 106 5.06 3.26 1.03
N GLU A 107 3.95 3.93 1.31
CA GLU A 107 2.98 4.31 0.28
C GLU A 107 3.66 5.05 -0.89
N GLY A 108 3.26 4.68 -2.11
CA GLY A 108 3.80 5.21 -3.35
C GLY A 108 5.08 4.51 -3.82
N ASP A 109 5.69 3.65 -3.01
CA ASP A 109 6.86 2.89 -3.44
C ASP A 109 6.49 1.86 -4.51
N VAL A 110 7.36 1.75 -5.52
CA VAL A 110 7.28 0.73 -6.56
C VAL A 110 8.39 -0.30 -6.35
N VAL A 111 7.99 -1.55 -6.19
CA VAL A 111 8.88 -2.70 -5.99
C VAL A 111 8.94 -3.48 -7.31
N PRO A 112 10.09 -3.47 -8.02
CA PRO A 112 10.24 -4.28 -9.23
C PRO A 112 10.13 -5.75 -8.87
N VAL A 113 9.43 -6.50 -9.72
CA VAL A 113 9.26 -7.94 -9.60
C VAL A 113 9.49 -8.54 -10.99
N PRO A 114 10.11 -9.72 -11.09
CA PRO A 114 10.26 -10.42 -12.37
C PRO A 114 8.91 -10.70 -13.05
N GLU A 115 8.78 -10.29 -14.32
CA GLU A 115 7.57 -10.53 -15.13
C GLU A 115 7.19 -12.02 -15.26
N ARG A 116 8.15 -12.93 -15.06
CA ARG A 116 7.93 -14.39 -15.06
C ARG A 116 6.90 -14.86 -14.02
N TYR A 117 6.60 -14.03 -13.01
CA TYR A 117 5.54 -14.31 -12.04
C TYR A 117 4.15 -13.84 -12.52
N GLY A 118 4.02 -13.31 -13.74
CA GLY A 118 2.74 -13.01 -14.38
C GLY A 118 2.10 -11.68 -13.98
N PHE A 119 2.84 -10.81 -13.30
CA PHE A 119 2.42 -9.45 -12.96
C PHE A 119 3.60 -8.48 -13.04
N GLY A 120 3.27 -7.19 -13.16
CA GLY A 120 4.23 -6.10 -13.21
C GLY A 120 4.85 -5.77 -11.86
N ALA A 121 5.55 -4.64 -11.80
CA ALA A 121 6.02 -4.11 -10.53
C ALA A 121 4.86 -3.90 -9.55
N MET A 122 5.11 -4.18 -8.28
CA MET A 122 4.12 -3.98 -7.22
C MET A 122 4.21 -2.55 -6.70
N THR A 123 3.10 -1.84 -6.70
CA THR A 123 2.98 -0.50 -6.11
C THR A 123 2.36 -0.61 -4.74
N VAL A 124 2.98 0.00 -3.74
CA VAL A 124 2.39 0.14 -2.39
C VAL A 124 1.34 1.23 -2.43
N THR A 125 0.09 0.86 -2.22
CA THR A 125 -1.03 1.80 -2.28
C THR A 125 -1.42 2.35 -0.91
N SER A 126 -1.15 1.62 0.18
CA SER A 126 -1.29 2.12 1.54
C SER A 126 -0.51 1.27 2.54
N VAL A 127 -0.14 1.87 3.68
CA VAL A 127 0.51 1.20 4.81
C VAL A 127 -0.06 1.76 6.12
N GLU A 128 -1.09 1.11 6.65
CA GLU A 128 -1.86 1.65 7.78
C GLU A 128 -2.36 0.53 8.69
N ALA A 129 -2.48 0.83 9.99
CA ALA A 129 -3.12 -0.04 10.98
C ALA A 129 -2.62 -1.51 11.01
N GLY A 130 -1.35 -1.75 10.70
CA GLY A 130 -0.78 -3.10 10.66
C GLY A 130 -0.98 -3.83 9.33
N THR A 131 -1.57 -3.17 8.33
CA THR A 131 -1.93 -3.72 7.04
C THR A 131 -1.17 -3.01 5.92
N LEU A 132 -0.71 -3.80 4.95
CA LEU A 132 -0.06 -3.36 3.72
C LEU A 132 -1.00 -3.63 2.54
N VAL A 133 -1.24 -2.63 1.70
CA VAL A 133 -1.98 -2.81 0.44
C VAL A 133 -1.04 -2.64 -0.74
N LEU A 134 -1.04 -3.62 -1.63
CA LEU A 134 -0.23 -3.68 -2.85
C LEU A 134 -1.14 -3.73 -4.07
N SER A 135 -0.70 -3.15 -5.17
CA SER A 135 -1.34 -3.35 -6.48
C SER A 135 -0.32 -3.68 -7.56
N ALA A 136 -0.73 -4.48 -8.54
CA ALA A 136 0.10 -4.77 -9.71
C ALA A 136 -0.76 -4.97 -10.96
N VAL A 137 -0.18 -4.71 -12.13
CA VAL A 137 -0.79 -5.04 -13.42
C VAL A 137 -0.61 -6.53 -13.68
N LEU A 138 -1.66 -7.21 -14.15
CA LEU A 138 -1.60 -8.63 -14.54
C LEU A 138 -1.17 -8.76 -16.01
N TYR A 139 -0.23 -9.67 -16.28
CA TYR A 139 0.27 -9.96 -17.63
C TYR A 139 -0.23 -11.31 -18.18
N GLY A 140 -1.19 -11.94 -17.51
CA GLY A 140 -1.77 -13.23 -17.90
C GLY A 140 -3.19 -13.44 -17.39
N THR A 141 -3.79 -14.56 -17.79
CA THR A 141 -5.17 -14.95 -17.41
C THR A 141 -5.22 -15.91 -16.23
N GLU A 142 -4.09 -16.48 -15.82
CA GLU A 142 -4.00 -17.42 -14.71
C GLU A 142 -3.29 -16.75 -13.53
N PHE A 143 -3.95 -16.78 -12.37
CA PHE A 143 -3.40 -16.28 -11.13
C PHE A 143 -3.67 -17.29 -10.03
N VAL A 144 -2.60 -17.83 -9.45
CA VAL A 144 -2.66 -18.74 -8.31
C VAL A 144 -2.29 -17.94 -7.07
N ASN A 145 -3.23 -17.86 -6.14
CA ASN A 145 -3.04 -17.26 -4.83
C ASN A 145 -3.15 -18.36 -3.78
N ASP A 146 -2.03 -18.64 -3.13
CA ASP A 146 -1.97 -19.41 -1.88
C ASP A 146 -1.31 -18.54 -0.82
N SER A 147 -1.86 -17.33 -0.66
CA SER A 147 -1.38 -16.33 0.26
C SER A 147 -2.35 -16.10 1.39
N GLY A 148 -1.80 -15.80 2.57
CA GLY A 148 -2.62 -15.28 3.67
C GLY A 148 -3.15 -13.86 3.42
N CYS A 149 -2.87 -13.26 2.25
CA CYS A 149 -3.38 -11.94 1.91
C CYS A 149 -4.76 -12.03 1.27
N ALA A 150 -5.66 -11.12 1.63
CA ALA A 150 -6.90 -10.93 0.89
C ALA A 150 -6.58 -10.37 -0.50
N MET A 151 -7.28 -10.87 -1.52
CA MET A 151 -7.02 -10.54 -2.92
C MET A 151 -8.29 -10.08 -3.62
N SER A 152 -8.17 -9.04 -4.43
CA SER A 152 -9.18 -8.66 -5.43
C SER A 152 -8.53 -8.54 -6.81
N ILE A 153 -9.27 -8.97 -7.82
CA ILE A 153 -8.84 -8.90 -9.22
C ILE A 153 -9.82 -8.01 -9.97
N THR A 154 -9.27 -7.03 -10.69
CA THR A 154 -10.01 -6.21 -11.63
C THR A 154 -9.65 -6.67 -13.04
N GLY A 155 -10.64 -7.09 -13.82
CA GLY A 155 -10.43 -7.50 -15.21
C GLY A 155 -10.00 -6.32 -16.10
N PRO A 156 -9.39 -6.59 -17.27
CA PRO A 156 -9.06 -5.54 -18.22
C PRO A 156 -10.31 -4.85 -18.77
N SER A 157 -10.19 -3.58 -19.11
CA SER A 157 -11.21 -2.78 -19.80
C SER A 157 -10.65 -2.20 -21.11
N ALA A 158 -11.45 -1.43 -21.84
CA ALA A 158 -10.99 -0.76 -23.05
C ALA A 158 -9.85 0.25 -22.77
N ASP A 159 -9.80 0.79 -21.55
CA ASP A 159 -8.92 1.90 -21.18
C ASP A 159 -7.83 1.50 -20.17
N ALA A 160 -7.88 0.30 -19.61
CA ALA A 160 -6.94 -0.15 -18.57
C ALA A 160 -6.64 -1.65 -18.63
N PRO A 161 -5.39 -2.06 -18.36
CA PRO A 161 -5.07 -3.48 -18.22
C PRO A 161 -5.70 -4.06 -16.94
N GLY A 162 -5.80 -5.39 -16.88
CA GLY A 162 -6.23 -6.07 -15.66
C GLY A 162 -5.24 -5.83 -14.52
N SER A 163 -5.74 -5.78 -13.30
CA SER A 163 -4.95 -5.53 -12.11
C SER A 163 -5.34 -6.44 -10.96
N ILE A 164 -4.40 -6.59 -10.03
CA ILE A 164 -4.59 -7.26 -8.75
C ILE A 164 -4.36 -6.24 -7.64
N ALA A 165 -5.16 -6.32 -6.59
CA ALA A 165 -4.85 -5.72 -5.31
C ALA A 165 -4.74 -6.80 -4.22
N LEU A 166 -3.77 -6.63 -3.33
CA LEU A 166 -3.47 -7.52 -2.23
C LEU A 166 -3.52 -6.72 -0.94
N THR A 167 -4.23 -7.22 0.05
CA THR A 167 -4.27 -6.68 1.41
C THR A 167 -3.67 -7.71 2.35
N CYS A 168 -2.54 -7.37 2.96
CA CYS A 168 -1.75 -8.28 3.77
C CYS A 168 -1.52 -7.68 5.17
N ASP A 169 -1.83 -8.44 6.22
CA ASP A 169 -1.51 -8.04 7.59
C ASP A 169 -0.05 -8.34 7.94
N ALA A 170 0.51 -7.62 8.91
CA ALA A 170 1.82 -7.90 9.47
C ALA A 170 1.96 -9.37 9.91
N GLY A 171 3.08 -9.99 9.54
CA GLY A 171 3.37 -11.40 9.81
C GLY A 171 2.85 -12.36 8.74
N THR A 172 1.98 -11.91 7.83
CA THR A 172 1.39 -12.75 6.77
C THR A 172 2.44 -13.16 5.76
N GLU A 173 2.36 -14.42 5.33
CA GLU A 173 3.18 -15.01 4.28
C GLU A 173 2.29 -15.76 3.28
N GLY A 174 2.72 -15.80 2.02
CA GLY A 174 1.93 -16.41 0.97
C GLY A 174 2.66 -16.60 -0.34
N ALA A 175 2.07 -17.36 -1.26
CA ALA A 175 2.59 -17.55 -2.61
C ALA A 175 1.66 -16.94 -3.68
N LEU A 176 2.27 -16.26 -4.65
CA LEU A 176 1.64 -15.62 -5.81
C LEU A 176 2.38 -16.09 -7.05
N ASN A 177 1.76 -16.94 -7.87
CA ASN A 177 2.35 -17.45 -9.12
C ASN A 177 3.81 -17.97 -8.98
N GLY A 178 4.10 -18.69 -7.90
CA GLY A 178 5.43 -19.22 -7.63
C GLY A 178 6.43 -18.22 -7.02
N MET A 179 5.98 -17.04 -6.60
CA MET A 179 6.73 -16.09 -5.75
C MET A 179 6.16 -16.11 -4.34
N ARG A 180 7.00 -16.33 -3.32
CA ARG A 180 6.65 -16.05 -1.92
C ARG A 180 6.74 -14.56 -1.63
N LEU A 181 5.67 -14.06 -1.01
CA LEU A 181 5.52 -12.71 -0.48
C LEU A 181 5.30 -12.81 1.04
N LYS A 182 6.10 -12.10 1.83
CA LYS A 182 5.94 -12.00 3.27
C LYS A 182 5.96 -10.55 3.71
N VAL A 183 5.00 -10.17 4.54
CA VAL A 183 5.00 -8.89 5.27
C VAL A 183 5.59 -9.16 6.64
N ALA A 184 6.88 -8.89 6.83
CA ALA A 184 7.59 -9.19 8.08
C ALA A 184 7.15 -8.30 9.25
N GLY A 185 6.65 -7.10 8.95
CA GLY A 185 6.10 -6.18 9.94
C GLY A 185 5.54 -4.92 9.27
N VAL A 186 4.68 -4.20 9.99
CA VAL A 186 4.11 -2.90 9.61
C VAL A 186 4.12 -2.00 10.85
N ALA A 187 4.76 -0.83 10.77
CA ALA A 187 4.73 0.21 11.80
C ALA A 187 5.09 1.58 11.19
N ASP A 188 4.64 2.67 11.80
CA ASP A 188 5.03 4.04 11.44
C ASP A 188 4.87 4.41 9.95
N GLY A 189 3.79 3.92 9.31
CA GLY A 189 3.53 4.12 7.88
C GLY A 189 4.51 3.42 6.95
N ALA A 190 5.25 2.43 7.46
CA ALA A 190 6.19 1.61 6.69
C ALA A 190 5.96 0.12 6.94
N ALA A 191 6.35 -0.69 5.96
CA ALA A 191 6.29 -2.14 6.02
C ALA A 191 7.63 -2.75 5.63
N VAL A 192 7.95 -3.93 6.14
CA VAL A 192 9.08 -4.74 5.65
C VAL A 192 8.53 -5.87 4.80
N LEU A 193 8.89 -5.85 3.52
CA LEU A 193 8.46 -6.81 2.52
C LEU A 193 9.63 -7.74 2.18
N ARG A 194 9.41 -9.05 2.26
CA ARG A 194 10.37 -10.08 1.84
C ARG A 194 9.82 -10.86 0.64
N LEU A 195 10.59 -10.90 -0.43
CA LEU A 195 10.28 -11.64 -1.66
C LEU A 195 11.29 -12.78 -1.84
N ARG A 196 10.79 -13.97 -2.20
CA ARG A 196 11.59 -15.14 -2.55
C ARG A 196 10.86 -15.97 -3.61
N PRO A 197 11.54 -16.80 -4.42
CA PRO A 197 10.87 -17.85 -5.17
C PRO A 197 10.14 -18.83 -4.22
N ALA A 198 8.99 -19.35 -4.64
CA ALA A 198 8.32 -20.49 -3.99
C ALA A 198 8.99 -21.82 -4.41
N PRO A 199 8.86 -22.90 -3.63
CA PRO A 199 9.44 -24.21 -3.94
C PRO A 199 8.80 -24.86 -5.17
#